data_AF-A0ABD5T3K6-F1
#
_entry.id   AF-A0ABD5T3K6-F1
#
_cell.length_a   1.000
_cell.length_b   1.000
_cell.length_c   1.000
_cell.angle_alpha   90.00
_cell.angle_beta   90.00
_cell.angle_gamma   90.00
#
_symmetry.space_group_name_H-M   'P 1'
#
loop_
_entity.id
_entity.type
_entity.pdbx_description
1 polymer ?
#
loop_
_entity_poly.entity_id
_entity_poly.type
_entity_poly.pdbx_seq_one_letter_code
_entity_poly.pdbx_strand_id
1 'polypeptide(L)'
;DGVLTAAVDRAQERIETLLSRSGRNHAEIRSKVQKTMTDNVNVFREEPGLKETLGDLREAREQYQDVAVSDPSRTFNTDLIHTMETRNILDIAEALTMGALARREFRGAHWRKENQIRDDENWLKHTLVSWNDGEPELWYKPVILEGENKEYEPKNRSY
;
A
#
# COMPACT_ATOMS: atom_id res chain seq x y z
N ASP A 1 8.32 -16.32 -25.43
CA ASP A 1 7.83 -15.23 -26.30
C ASP A 1 6.43 -14.71 -25.98
N GLY A 2 5.34 -15.49 -25.95
CA GLY A 2 3.99 -14.93 -25.77
C GLY A 2 3.70 -14.11 -24.50
N VAL A 3 4.29 -14.48 -23.34
CA VAL A 3 4.08 -13.75 -22.07
C VAL A 3 4.69 -12.34 -22.13
N LEU A 4 5.88 -12.20 -22.73
CA LEU A 4 6.57 -10.92 -22.84
C LEU A 4 5.79 -9.98 -23.76
N THR A 5 5.38 -10.47 -24.93
CA THR A 5 4.56 -9.70 -25.88
C THR A 5 3.28 -9.19 -25.21
N ALA A 6 2.53 -10.07 -24.54
CA ALA A 6 1.30 -9.67 -23.85
C ALA A 6 1.55 -8.64 -22.73
N ALA A 7 2.69 -8.67 -22.05
CA ALA A 7 3.04 -7.67 -21.03
C ALA A 7 3.36 -6.30 -21.65
N VAL A 8 4.07 -6.29 -22.79
CA VAL A 8 4.36 -5.07 -23.55
C VAL A 8 3.07 -4.45 -24.08
N ASP A 9 2.18 -5.25 -24.67
CA ASP A 9 0.92 -4.77 -25.24
C ASP A 9 0.04 -4.12 -24.16
N ARG A 10 -0.11 -4.75 -22.98
CA ARG A 10 -0.84 -4.16 -21.85
C ARG A 10 -0.24 -2.84 -21.36
N ALA A 11 1.09 -2.74 -21.34
CA ALA A 11 1.77 -1.52 -20.91
C ALA A 11 1.55 -0.38 -21.93
N GLN A 12 1.63 -0.69 -23.23
CA GLN A 12 1.36 0.26 -24.30
C GLN A 12 -0.09 0.72 -24.27
N GLU A 13 -1.05 -0.21 -24.17
CA GLU A 13 -2.47 0.11 -24.08
C GLU A 13 -2.78 1.03 -22.89
N ARG A 14 -2.19 0.76 -21.71
CA ARG A 14 -2.34 1.63 -20.54
C ARG A 14 -1.84 3.05 -20.81
N ILE A 15 -0.67 3.19 -21.43
CA ILE A 15 -0.09 4.50 -21.74
C ILE A 15 -0.95 5.25 -22.76
N GLU A 16 -1.33 4.60 -23.85
CA GLU A 16 -2.15 5.21 -24.90
C GLU A 16 -3.53 5.62 -24.36
N THR A 17 -4.14 4.81 -23.50
CA THR A 17 -5.41 5.13 -22.84
C THR A 17 -5.28 6.38 -21.96
N LEU A 18 -4.22 6.48 -21.17
CA LEU A 18 -3.98 7.62 -20.27
C LEU A 18 -3.70 8.92 -21.03
N LEU A 19 -3.05 8.85 -22.20
CA LEU A 19 -2.71 10.01 -23.05
C LEU A 19 -3.86 10.45 -23.96
N SER A 20 -4.77 9.55 -24.34
CA SER A 20 -5.81 9.83 -25.34
C SER A 20 -7.13 10.34 -24.77
N ARG A 21 -7.36 10.16 -23.46
CA ARG A 21 -8.60 10.57 -22.80
C ARG A 21 -8.47 11.91 -22.07
N SER A 22 -9.59 12.57 -21.84
CA SER A 22 -9.72 13.65 -20.86
C SER A 22 -10.17 13.08 -19.53
N GLY A 23 -9.77 13.72 -18.42
CA GLY A 23 -10.11 13.24 -17.09
C GLY A 23 -9.51 14.10 -16.00
N ARG A 24 -9.58 13.60 -14.76
CA ARG A 24 -9.05 14.28 -13.58
C ARG A 24 -7.53 14.26 -13.54
N ASN A 25 -6.92 15.29 -12.96
CA ASN A 25 -5.49 15.29 -12.67
C ASN A 25 -5.16 14.33 -11.50
N HIS A 26 -4.15 13.48 -11.68
CA HIS A 26 -3.75 12.49 -10.68
C HIS A 26 -3.36 13.11 -9.31
N ALA A 27 -2.89 14.36 -9.29
CA ALA A 27 -2.40 15.04 -8.09
C ALA A 27 -3.51 15.26 -7.04
N GLU A 28 -4.76 15.44 -7.48
CA GLU A 28 -5.92 15.56 -6.57
C GLU A 28 -6.09 14.29 -5.74
N ILE A 29 -5.98 13.13 -6.39
CA ILE A 29 -6.09 11.81 -5.73
C ILE A 29 -4.88 11.59 -4.83
N ARG A 30 -3.68 11.85 -5.35
CA ARG A 30 -2.44 11.69 -4.59
C ARG A 30 -2.44 12.52 -3.30
N SER A 31 -2.96 13.76 -3.36
CA SER A 31 -3.08 14.63 -2.19
C SER A 31 -4.04 14.07 -1.14
N LYS A 32 -5.20 13.54 -1.55
CA LYS A 32 -6.15 12.88 -0.64
C LYS A 32 -5.52 11.67 0.07
N VAL A 33 -4.85 10.80 -0.70
CA VAL A 33 -4.15 9.62 -0.15
C VAL A 33 -3.08 10.03 0.85
N GLN A 34 -2.25 11.03 0.50
CA GLN A 34 -1.22 11.54 1.39
C GLN A 34 -1.80 12.07 2.70
N LYS A 35 -2.91 12.82 2.62
CA LYS A 35 -3.58 13.37 3.80
C LYS A 35 -4.08 12.27 4.73
N THR A 36 -4.94 11.36 4.25
CA THR A 36 -5.52 10.30 5.10
C THR A 36 -4.44 9.39 5.70
N MET A 37 -3.41 9.03 4.93
CA MET A 37 -2.28 8.22 5.43
C MET A 37 -1.48 8.96 6.51
N THR A 38 -1.28 10.27 6.36
CA THR A 38 -0.56 11.10 7.34
C THR A 38 -1.36 11.26 8.62
N ASP A 39 -2.68 11.42 8.51
CA ASP A 39 -3.56 11.66 9.64
C ASP A 39 -3.76 10.37 10.48
N ASN A 40 -3.86 9.21 9.82
CA ASN A 40 -4.35 7.98 10.47
C ASN A 40 -3.39 6.78 10.44
N VAL A 41 -2.39 6.74 9.54
CA VAL A 41 -1.48 5.59 9.34
C VAL A 41 -0.02 5.97 9.65
N ASN A 42 0.17 6.99 10.47
CA ASN A 42 1.46 7.49 10.91
C ASN A 42 1.96 6.75 12.17
N VAL A 43 2.80 7.37 12.99
CA VAL A 43 3.37 6.77 14.21
C VAL A 43 2.30 6.20 15.12
N PHE A 44 1.30 7.01 15.47
CA PHE A 44 0.19 6.62 16.34
C PHE A 44 -1.02 6.20 15.51
N ARG A 45 -1.63 5.07 15.85
CA ARG A 45 -2.74 4.49 15.10
C ARG A 45 -3.85 4.05 16.05
N GLU A 46 -5.07 4.37 15.67
CA GLU A 46 -6.31 3.96 16.35
C GLU A 46 -7.16 3.17 15.36
N GLU A 47 -7.91 2.17 15.85
CA GLU A 47 -8.72 1.32 14.98
C GLU A 47 -9.73 2.11 14.10
N PRO A 48 -10.43 3.13 14.60
CA PRO A 48 -11.35 3.94 13.79
C PRO A 48 -10.66 4.66 12.63
N GLY A 49 -9.51 5.30 12.88
CA GLY A 49 -8.78 6.03 11.84
C GLY A 49 -8.25 5.10 10.75
N LEU A 50 -7.79 3.90 11.11
CA LEU A 50 -7.37 2.89 10.12
C LEU A 50 -8.54 2.43 9.23
N LYS A 51 -9.75 2.29 9.79
CA LYS A 51 -10.95 1.93 9.02
C LYS A 51 -11.40 3.08 8.12
N GLU A 52 -11.34 4.31 8.60
CA GLU A 52 -11.61 5.52 7.83
C GLU A 52 -10.67 5.60 6.61
N THR A 53 -9.37 5.45 6.82
CA THR A 53 -8.40 5.45 5.72
C THR A 53 -8.66 4.36 4.69
N LEU A 54 -9.07 3.15 5.08
CA LEU A 54 -9.46 2.13 4.09
C LEU A 54 -10.67 2.57 3.25
N GLY A 55 -11.62 3.30 3.84
CA GLY A 55 -12.73 3.92 3.12
C GLY A 55 -12.23 4.96 2.12
N ASP A 56 -11.39 5.90 2.58
CA ASP A 56 -10.82 6.96 1.74
C ASP A 56 -10.01 6.40 0.57
N LEU A 57 -9.23 5.35 0.80
CA LEU A 57 -8.42 4.69 -0.23
C LEU A 57 -9.29 4.00 -1.29
N ARG A 58 -10.43 3.42 -0.91
CA ARG A 58 -11.40 2.86 -1.85
C ARG A 58 -12.03 3.96 -2.71
N GLU A 59 -12.47 5.05 -2.10
CA GLU A 59 -12.99 6.21 -2.85
C GLU A 59 -11.92 6.78 -3.80
N ALA A 60 -10.69 6.92 -3.34
CA ALA A 60 -9.57 7.40 -4.14
C ALA A 60 -9.27 6.47 -5.33
N ARG A 61 -9.40 5.15 -5.15
CA ARG A 61 -9.25 4.13 -6.19
C ARG A 61 -10.36 4.18 -7.23
N GLU A 62 -11.60 4.41 -6.81
CA GLU A 62 -12.73 4.64 -7.71
C GLU A 62 -12.51 5.92 -8.54
N GLN A 63 -12.12 7.01 -7.89
CA GLN A 63 -11.80 8.27 -8.57
C GLN A 63 -10.61 8.13 -9.53
N TYR A 64 -9.66 7.24 -9.23
CA TYR A 64 -8.51 6.99 -10.09
C TYR A 64 -8.94 6.42 -11.45
N GLN A 65 -10.10 5.77 -11.56
CA GLN A 65 -10.60 5.26 -12.84
C GLN A 65 -10.87 6.36 -13.86
N ASP A 66 -10.97 7.63 -13.45
CA ASP A 66 -11.23 8.79 -14.30
C ASP A 66 -9.99 9.70 -14.49
N VAL A 67 -8.78 9.30 -14.07
CA VAL A 67 -7.59 10.15 -14.25
C VAL A 67 -7.07 10.18 -15.68
N ALA A 68 -6.60 11.33 -16.13
CA ALA A 68 -5.94 11.45 -17.42
C ALA A 68 -4.61 12.20 -17.28
N VAL A 69 -3.74 12.00 -18.26
CA VAL A 69 -2.53 12.80 -18.41
C VAL A 69 -2.90 14.09 -19.12
N SER A 70 -2.52 15.22 -18.54
CA SER A 70 -2.76 16.56 -19.09
C SER A 70 -1.69 16.96 -20.11
N ASP A 71 -0.43 16.55 -19.89
CA ASP A 71 0.66 16.78 -20.87
C ASP A 71 0.62 15.72 -21.99
N PRO A 72 0.39 16.09 -23.26
CA PRO A 72 0.36 15.13 -24.38
C PRO A 72 1.76 14.70 -24.84
N SER A 73 2.84 15.26 -24.30
CA SER A 73 4.21 14.96 -24.72
C SER A 73 4.58 13.50 -24.46
N ARG A 74 5.44 12.91 -25.30
CA ARG A 74 5.94 11.53 -25.09
C ARG A 74 7.32 11.47 -24.45
N THR A 75 8.05 12.57 -24.49
CA THR A 75 9.46 12.63 -24.10
C THR A 75 9.58 13.22 -22.72
N PHE A 76 10.12 12.45 -21.76
CA PHE A 76 10.27 12.89 -20.36
C PHE A 76 8.97 13.41 -19.70
N ASN A 77 7.83 12.81 -20.06
CA ASN A 77 6.54 13.22 -19.52
C ASN A 77 6.38 12.78 -18.06
N THR A 78 6.64 13.70 -17.13
CA THR A 78 6.54 13.46 -15.69
C THR A 78 5.09 13.35 -15.22
N ASP A 79 4.14 13.98 -15.90
CA ASP A 79 2.71 13.86 -15.61
C ASP A 79 2.22 12.42 -15.87
N LEU A 80 2.61 11.81 -16.99
CA LEU A 80 2.36 10.40 -17.27
C LEU A 80 2.97 9.47 -16.20
N ILE A 81 4.24 9.71 -15.84
CA ILE A 81 4.94 8.92 -14.82
C ILE A 81 4.20 9.02 -13.49
N HIS A 82 3.93 10.24 -13.01
CA HIS A 82 3.26 10.43 -11.72
C HIS A 82 1.81 9.93 -11.72
N THR A 83 1.11 10.03 -12.85
CA THR A 83 -0.22 9.43 -13.02
C THR A 83 -0.14 7.93 -12.80
N MET A 84 0.79 7.23 -13.47
CA MET A 84 0.98 5.80 -13.28
C MET A 84 1.41 5.43 -11.85
N GLU A 85 2.31 6.20 -11.25
CA GLU A 85 2.79 5.99 -9.88
C GLU A 85 1.70 6.23 -8.83
N THR A 86 0.74 7.13 -9.10
CA THR A 86 -0.40 7.36 -8.20
C THR A 86 -1.24 6.09 -8.02
N ARG A 87 -1.39 5.27 -9.08
CA ARG A 87 -1.99 3.92 -8.95
C ARG A 87 -1.20 3.04 -7.99
N ASN A 88 0.13 3.00 -8.16
CA ASN A 88 0.99 2.16 -7.34
C ASN A 88 0.95 2.60 -5.86
N ILE A 89 0.88 3.91 -5.61
CA ILE A 89 0.74 4.47 -4.27
C ILE A 89 -0.57 4.01 -3.62
N LEU A 90 -1.69 3.95 -4.35
CA LEU A 90 -2.96 3.44 -3.83
C LEU A 90 -2.83 1.98 -3.36
N ASP A 91 -2.20 1.12 -4.17
CA ASP A 91 -1.99 -0.30 -3.84
C ASP A 91 -1.14 -0.46 -2.57
N ILE A 92 -0.03 0.29 -2.48
CA ILE A 92 0.86 0.26 -1.30
C ILE A 92 0.15 0.81 -0.06
N ALA A 93 -0.56 1.94 -0.19
CA ALA A 93 -1.26 2.58 0.92
C ALA A 93 -2.34 1.65 1.50
N GLU A 94 -3.08 0.94 0.64
CA GLU A 94 -4.12 0.00 1.06
C GLU A 94 -3.52 -1.22 1.75
N ALA A 95 -2.46 -1.82 1.19
CA ALA A 95 -1.76 -2.93 1.82
C ALA A 95 -1.18 -2.57 3.19
N LEU A 96 -0.58 -1.37 3.32
CA LEU A 96 -0.05 -0.87 4.59
C LEU A 96 -1.17 -0.70 5.63
N THR A 97 -2.28 -0.08 5.24
CA THR A 97 -3.40 0.21 6.14
C THR A 97 -4.10 -1.08 6.58
N MET A 98 -4.31 -2.04 5.67
CA MET A 98 -4.84 -3.37 5.99
C MET A 98 -3.93 -4.10 6.98
N GLY A 99 -2.62 -4.11 6.72
CA GLY A 99 -1.66 -4.74 7.61
C GLY A 99 -1.65 -4.09 8.99
N ALA A 100 -1.72 -2.75 9.05
CA ALA A 100 -1.78 -1.99 10.29
C ALA A 100 -3.07 -2.28 11.07
N LEU A 101 -4.22 -2.37 10.39
CA LEU A 101 -5.52 -2.66 10.98
C LEU A 101 -5.56 -4.08 11.55
N ALA A 102 -5.11 -5.06 10.78
CA ALA A 102 -5.09 -6.46 11.18
C ALA A 102 -4.14 -6.71 12.36
N ARG A 103 -2.97 -6.05 12.42
CA ARG A 103 -1.97 -6.25 13.47
C ARG A 103 -2.34 -5.54 14.78
N ARG A 104 -2.84 -6.32 15.75
CA ARG A 104 -3.31 -5.86 17.07
C ARG A 104 -2.27 -6.10 18.16
N GLU A 105 -1.11 -5.47 18.04
CA GLU A 105 -0.05 -5.44 19.06
C GLU A 105 0.79 -4.14 18.94
N PHE A 106 1.72 -3.94 19.87
CA PHE A 106 2.79 -2.95 19.75
C PHE A 106 4.12 -3.64 19.39
N ARG A 107 4.75 -3.26 18.26
CA ARG A 107 6.08 -3.78 17.90
C ARG A 107 6.85 -2.81 17.01
N GLY A 108 7.98 -2.30 17.53
CA GLY A 108 8.85 -1.40 16.79
C GLY A 108 8.13 -0.08 16.46
N ALA A 109 8.04 0.25 15.16
CA ALA A 109 7.34 1.44 14.68
C ALA A 109 5.81 1.27 14.58
N HIS A 110 5.30 0.05 14.77
CA HIS A 110 3.86 -0.23 14.78
C HIS A 110 3.29 0.01 16.17
N TRP A 111 2.82 1.22 16.41
CA TRP A 111 2.11 1.59 17.63
C TRP A 111 0.59 1.59 17.41
N ARG A 112 -0.14 0.94 18.32
CA ARG A 112 -1.60 0.77 18.31
C ARG A 112 -2.18 1.16 19.66
N LYS A 113 -3.00 2.21 19.74
CA LYS A 113 -3.49 2.76 21.01
C LYS A 113 -4.11 1.71 21.93
N GLU A 114 -4.91 0.81 21.38
CA GLU A 114 -5.63 -0.21 22.14
C GLU A 114 -4.75 -1.45 22.44
N ASN A 115 -3.55 -1.53 21.87
CA ASN A 115 -2.66 -2.70 21.96
C ASN A 115 -1.21 -2.25 22.17
N GLN A 116 -0.86 -1.91 23.42
CA GLN A 116 0.43 -1.31 23.80
C GLN A 116 1.51 -2.33 24.20
N ILE A 117 1.21 -3.63 24.13
CA ILE A 117 2.11 -4.70 24.55
C ILE A 117 2.57 -5.46 23.31
N ARG A 118 3.84 -5.89 23.33
CA ARG A 118 4.39 -6.84 22.37
C ARG A 118 3.83 -8.22 22.66
N ASP A 119 3.20 -8.85 21.67
CA ASP A 119 2.52 -10.13 21.83
C ASP A 119 3.22 -11.18 20.95
N ASP A 120 4.24 -11.83 21.51
CA ASP A 120 5.00 -12.86 20.78
C ASP A 120 4.18 -14.15 20.57
N GLU A 121 3.18 -14.43 21.40
CA GLU A 121 2.31 -15.61 21.25
C GLU A 121 1.46 -15.54 19.99
N ASN A 122 0.82 -14.39 19.73
CA ASN A 122 -0.09 -14.24 18.59
C ASN A 122 0.57 -13.56 17.38
N TRP A 123 1.63 -12.77 17.57
CA TRP A 123 2.14 -11.87 16.53
C TRP A 123 3.63 -12.01 16.19
N LEU A 124 4.30 -13.08 16.65
CA LEU A 124 5.64 -13.45 16.15
C LEU A 124 5.58 -14.07 14.74
N LYS A 125 5.06 -13.27 13.80
CA LYS A 125 4.79 -13.61 12.40
C LYS A 125 4.91 -12.37 11.51
N HIS A 126 5.23 -12.62 10.24
CA HIS A 126 5.16 -11.64 9.18
C HIS A 126 3.72 -11.48 8.71
N THR A 127 3.28 -10.24 8.53
CA THR A 127 2.06 -9.93 7.77
C THR A 127 2.42 -9.90 6.30
N LEU A 128 1.71 -10.67 5.48
CA LEU A 128 1.87 -10.72 4.04
C LEU A 128 0.54 -10.30 3.39
N VAL A 129 0.65 -9.49 2.34
CA VAL A 129 -0.50 -9.04 1.54
C VAL A 129 -0.16 -9.34 0.08
N SER A 130 -1.02 -10.11 -0.60
CA SER A 130 -1.00 -10.23 -2.06
C SER A 130 -1.98 -9.24 -2.64
N TRP A 131 -1.65 -8.76 -3.82
CA TRP A 131 -2.52 -7.89 -4.57
C TRP A 131 -3.09 -8.66 -5.76
N ASN A 132 -4.31 -9.19 -5.61
CA ASN A 132 -5.00 -9.96 -6.66
C ASN A 132 -5.92 -9.01 -7.46
N ASP A 133 -5.33 -8.14 -8.29
CA ASP A 133 -6.07 -7.23 -9.18
C ASP A 133 -7.13 -6.34 -8.48
N GLY A 134 -6.86 -5.91 -7.24
CA GLY A 134 -7.78 -5.07 -6.46
C GLY A 134 -8.53 -5.82 -5.35
N GLU A 135 -8.33 -7.14 -5.25
CA GLU A 135 -8.79 -7.96 -4.12
C GLU A 135 -7.59 -8.38 -3.25
N PRO A 136 -7.16 -7.55 -2.29
CA PRO A 136 -6.02 -7.89 -1.46
C PRO A 136 -6.34 -9.04 -0.51
N GLU A 137 -5.50 -10.07 -0.51
CA GLU A 137 -5.56 -11.17 0.44
C GLU A 137 -4.47 -10.97 1.50
N LEU A 138 -4.83 -11.16 2.77
CA LEU A 138 -3.91 -11.04 3.89
C LEU A 138 -3.70 -12.39 4.55
N TRP A 139 -2.44 -12.79 4.70
CA TRP A 139 -2.07 -13.98 5.45
C TRP A 139 -0.82 -13.74 6.30
N TYR A 140 -0.44 -14.75 7.06
CA TYR A 140 0.69 -14.68 7.96
C TYR A 140 1.68 -15.80 7.68
N LYS A 141 2.96 -15.51 7.89
CA LYS A 141 4.03 -16.51 7.88
C LYS A 141 4.80 -16.43 9.20
N PRO A 142 5.04 -17.55 9.90
CA PRO A 142 5.86 -17.56 11.11
C PRO A 142 7.24 -16.93 10.87
N VAL A 143 7.80 -16.27 11.89
CA VAL A 143 9.19 -15.82 11.86
C VAL A 143 10.10 -17.06 11.94
N ILE A 144 11.20 -17.04 11.20
CA ILE A 144 12.25 -18.06 11.34
C ILE A 144 13.20 -17.60 12.45
N LEU A 145 13.22 -18.31 13.58
CA LEU A 145 14.10 -18.02 14.72
C LEU A 145 15.40 -18.83 14.68
N GLU A 146 15.42 -19.91 13.90
CA GLU A 146 16.59 -20.74 13.66
C GLU A 146 17.62 -19.97 12.84
N GLY A 147 18.77 -19.68 13.44
CA GLY A 147 19.95 -19.19 12.75
C GLY A 147 20.98 -20.31 12.54
N GLU A 148 21.95 -20.09 11.66
CA GLU A 148 23.01 -21.06 11.34
C GLU A 148 23.75 -21.59 12.58
N ASN A 149 23.98 -20.73 13.58
CA ASN A 149 24.80 -21.04 14.75
C ASN A 149 24.03 -21.06 16.08
N LYS A 150 22.79 -20.55 16.10
CA LYS A 150 21.95 -20.49 17.30
C LYS A 150 20.50 -20.19 16.94
N GLU A 151 19.61 -20.68 17.77
CA GLU A 151 18.21 -20.25 17.78
C GLU A 151 18.10 -18.90 18.52
N TYR A 152 17.28 -18.01 17.98
CA TYR A 152 17.03 -16.70 18.57
C TYR A 152 15.83 -16.74 19.51
N GLU A 153 16.08 -16.57 20.80
CA GLU A 153 15.05 -16.38 21.81
C GLU A 153 14.55 -14.93 21.80
N PRO A 154 13.24 -14.67 21.58
CA PRO A 154 12.66 -13.34 21.71
C PRO A 154 12.91 -12.76 23.10
N LYS A 155 13.51 -11.57 23.16
CA LYS A 155 13.76 -10.84 24.42
C LYS A 155 13.17 -9.46 24.36
N ASN A 156 12.72 -8.95 25.50
CA ASN A 156 12.27 -7.58 25.61
C ASN A 156 13.38 -6.61 25.17
N ARG A 157 13.00 -5.64 24.34
CA ARG A 157 13.90 -4.62 23.81
C ARG A 157 13.70 -3.33 24.61
N SER A 158 14.73 -2.88 25.29
CA SER A 158 14.83 -1.56 25.93
C SER A 158 15.95 -0.75 25.27
N TYR A 159 15.86 0.59 25.33
CA TYR A 159 16.87 1.51 24.82
C TYR A 159 17.37 2.42 25.93
#